data_AF-A0A352VH78-F1
#
_entry.id   AF-A0A352VH78-F1
#
_cell.length_a   1.000
_cell.length_b   1.000
_cell.length_c   1.000
_cell.angle_alpha   90.00
_cell.angle_beta   90.00
_cell.angle_gamma   90.00
#
_symmetry.space_group_name_H-M   'P 1'
#
loop_
_entity.id
_entity.type
_entity.pdbx_description
1 polymer ?
#
loop_
_entity_poly.entity_id
_entity_poly.type
_entity_poly.pdbx_seq_one_letter_code
_entity_poly.pdbx_strand_id
1 'polypeptide(L)'
;YRTNAQARALEDAFRREGVPYQVVGGVRFYERREIQDVLAYLRLISNPKDAVAFGRVVNYPRRAVGLTTQEHMARWAAEQGLTLLEASARADEVP
;
A
#
# COMPACT_ATOMS: atom_id res chain seq x y z
N TYR A 1 -0.58 26.77 15.81
CA TYR A 1 0.38 25.74 16.26
C TYR A 1 1.41 25.53 15.15
N ARG A 2 2.68 25.30 15.49
CA ARG A 2 3.79 25.22 14.51
C ARG A 2 4.06 23.79 14.04
N THR A 3 3.56 22.79 14.77
CA THR A 3 3.61 21.36 14.41
C THR A 3 2.25 20.70 14.65
N ASN A 4 1.89 19.72 13.82
CA ASN A 4 0.62 18.98 13.96
C ASN A 4 0.48 18.27 15.32
N ALA A 5 1.59 17.92 15.97
CA ALA A 5 1.58 17.34 17.31
C ALA A 5 0.95 18.27 18.37
N GLN A 6 1.05 19.59 18.19
CA GLN A 6 0.47 20.58 19.09
C GLN A 6 -1.05 20.76 18.90
N ALA A 7 -1.61 20.32 17.75
CA ALA A 7 -3.04 20.37 17.51
C ALA A 7 -3.80 19.35 18.38
N ARG A 8 -3.16 18.23 18.74
CA ARG A 8 -3.79 17.13 19.49
C ARG A 8 -4.43 17.56 20.81
N ALA A 9 -3.78 18.44 21.56
CA ALA A 9 -4.31 18.95 22.83
C ALA A 9 -5.59 19.77 22.65
N LEU A 10 -5.69 20.54 21.55
CA LEU A 10 -6.90 21.28 21.19
C LEU A 10 -8.01 20.34 20.70
N GLU A 11 -7.66 19.32 19.91
CA GLU A 11 -8.61 18.31 19.44
C GLU A 11 -9.24 17.52 20.60
N ASP A 12 -8.44 17.13 21.60
CA ASP A 12 -8.93 16.39 22.77
C ASP A 12 -9.84 17.27 23.65
N ALA A 13 -9.54 18.58 23.75
CA ALA A 13 -10.41 19.54 24.44
C ALA A 13 -11.75 19.73 23.71
N PHE A 14 -11.73 19.96 22.40
CA PHE A 14 -12.97 20.08 21.60
C PHE A 14 -13.81 18.81 21.64
N ARG A 15 -13.16 17.63 21.59
CA ARG A 15 -13.86 16.35 21.73
C ARG A 15 -14.52 16.18 23.10
N ARG A 16 -13.86 16.58 24.19
CA ARG A 16 -14.42 16.50 25.56
C ARG A 16 -15.65 17.38 25.72
N GLU A 17 -15.62 18.59 25.17
CA GLU A 17 -16.71 19.56 25.25
C GLU A 17 -17.79 19.36 24.17
N GLY A 18 -17.65 18.35 23.31
CA GLY A 18 -18.61 18.08 22.23
C GLY A 18 -18.66 19.17 21.15
N VAL A 19 -17.61 19.98 21.03
CA VAL A 19 -17.52 21.07 20.04
C VAL A 19 -17.08 20.47 18.70
N PRO A 20 -17.87 20.61 17.61
CA PRO A 20 -17.47 20.15 16.28
C PRO A 20 -16.20 20.88 15.80
N TYR A 21 -15.25 20.14 15.25
CA TYR A 21 -13.99 20.69 14.76
C TYR A 21 -13.51 19.97 13.50
N GLN A 22 -12.65 20.63 12.71
CA GLN A 22 -12.02 20.06 11.52
C GLN A 22 -10.49 20.14 11.65
N VAL A 23 -9.82 19.01 11.44
CA VAL A 23 -8.36 18.95 11.41
C VAL A 23 -7.87 19.24 10.00
N VAL A 24 -7.11 20.33 9.84
CA VAL A 24 -6.44 20.68 8.58
C VAL A 24 -4.96 20.35 8.72
N GLY A 25 -4.44 19.50 7.84
CA GLY A 25 -3.02 19.11 7.84
C GLY A 25 -2.66 17.87 8.65
N GLY A 26 -3.63 17.07 9.10
CA GLY A 26 -3.40 15.72 9.66
C GLY A 26 -2.91 14.70 8.61
N VAL A 27 -3.02 13.40 8.90
CA VAL A 27 -2.72 12.34 7.93
C VAL A 27 -3.55 12.56 6.67
N ARG A 28 -2.90 12.76 5.52
CA ARG A 28 -3.61 13.03 4.27
C ARG A 28 -4.45 11.83 3.89
N PHE A 29 -5.62 12.05 3.30
CA PHE A 29 -6.51 10.98 2.87
C PHE A 29 -5.77 9.93 2.01
N TYR A 30 -4.96 10.39 1.06
CA TYR A 30 -4.16 9.52 0.19
C TYR A 30 -2.96 8.86 0.88
N GLU A 31 -2.56 9.25 2.09
CA GLU A 31 -1.48 8.56 2.81
C GLU A 31 -1.99 7.38 3.63
N ARG A 32 -3.31 7.26 3.77
CA ARG A 32 -3.92 6.15 4.50
C ARG A 32 -3.61 4.84 3.79
N ARG A 33 -3.29 3.83 4.60
CA ARG A 33 -2.83 2.54 4.10
C ARG A 33 -3.86 1.88 3.18
N GLU A 34 -5.11 1.85 3.61
CA GLU A 34 -6.24 1.29 2.87
C GLU A 34 -6.47 1.99 1.52
N ILE A 35 -6.30 3.31 1.47
CA ILE A 35 -6.45 4.09 0.23
C ILE A 35 -5.32 3.77 -0.73
N GLN A 36 -4.09 3.71 -0.24
CA GLN A 36 -2.94 3.36 -1.04
C GLN A 36 -2.99 1.91 -1.55
N ASP A 37 -3.51 0.97 -0.76
CA ASP A 37 -3.65 -0.42 -1.16
C ASP A 37 -4.67 -0.55 -2.31
N VAL A 38 -5.82 0.14 -2.23
CA VAL A 38 -6.80 0.22 -3.35
C VAL A 38 -6.19 0.89 -4.58
N LEU A 39 -5.46 2.00 -4.41
CA LEU A 39 -4.79 2.67 -5.53
C LEU A 39 -3.76 1.76 -6.20
N ALA A 40 -3.03 0.95 -5.45
CA ALA A 40 -2.11 -0.02 -6.02
C ALA A 40 -2.83 -1.12 -6.81
N TYR A 41 -3.99 -1.59 -6.37
CA TYR A 41 -4.82 -2.49 -7.19
C TYR A 41 -5.23 -1.84 -8.52
N LEU A 42 -5.75 -0.62 -8.47
CA LEU A 42 -6.18 0.10 -9.69
C LEU A 42 -4.99 0.38 -10.62
N ARG A 43 -3.83 0.73 -10.08
CA ARG A 43 -2.59 0.90 -10.84
C ARG A 43 -2.17 -0.39 -11.52
N LEU A 44 -2.27 -1.53 -10.85
CA LEU A 44 -1.90 -2.82 -11.42
C LEU A 44 -2.87 -3.27 -12.53
N ILE A 45 -4.17 -2.97 -12.37
CA ILE A 45 -5.19 -3.21 -13.42
C ILE A 45 -4.89 -2.33 -14.66
N SER A 46 -4.55 -1.06 -14.45
CA SER A 46 -4.26 -0.10 -15.52
C SER A 46 -2.89 -0.36 -16.18
N ASN A 47 -1.89 -0.71 -15.38
CA ASN A 47 -0.53 -0.99 -15.79
C ASN A 47 -0.01 -2.28 -15.12
N PRO A 48 -0.13 -3.44 -15.79
CA PRO A 48 0.40 -4.71 -15.30
C PRO A 48 1.91 -4.74 -15.03
N LYS A 49 2.68 -3.79 -15.59
CA LYS A 49 4.14 -3.70 -15.43
C LYS A 49 4.57 -2.97 -14.16
N ASP A 50 3.63 -2.49 -13.35
CA ASP A 50 3.90 -1.69 -12.16
C ASP A 50 4.38 -2.56 -10.98
N ALA A 51 5.69 -2.81 -10.91
CA ALA A 51 6.31 -3.64 -9.88
C ALA A 51 6.10 -3.08 -8.45
N VAL A 52 6.02 -1.76 -8.29
CA VAL A 52 5.81 -1.11 -6.98
C VAL A 52 4.39 -1.35 -6.50
N ALA A 53 3.40 -1.19 -7.40
CA ALA A 53 2.02 -1.51 -7.09
C ALA A 53 1.87 -3.01 -6.77
N PHE A 54 2.45 -3.89 -7.59
CA PHE A 54 2.43 -5.33 -7.37
C PHE A 54 2.99 -5.71 -5.98
N GLY A 55 4.20 -5.28 -5.65
CA GLY A 55 4.83 -5.60 -4.36
C GLY A 55 4.01 -5.13 -3.15
N ARG A 56 3.26 -4.04 -3.30
CA ARG A 56 2.36 -3.54 -2.27
C ARG A 56 1.15 -4.46 -2.05
N VAL A 57 0.53 -4.94 -3.13
CA VAL A 57 -0.75 -5.67 -3.05
C VAL A 57 -0.63 -7.19 -3.12
N VAL A 58 0.52 -7.73 -3.49
CA VAL A 58 0.73 -9.17 -3.69
C VAL A 58 0.33 -9.99 -2.45
N ASN A 59 0.61 -9.47 -1.25
CA ASN A 59 0.27 -10.13 0.01
C ASN A 59 -0.78 -9.35 0.84
N TYR A 60 -1.56 -8.46 0.22
CA TYR A 60 -2.67 -7.77 0.88
C TYR A 60 -3.96 -7.84 0.05
N PRO A 61 -5.07 -8.46 0.49
CA PRO A 61 -5.24 -9.24 1.73
C PRO A 61 -4.20 -10.37 1.87
N ARG A 62 -3.96 -10.89 3.08
CA ARG A 62 -2.90 -11.87 3.30
C ARG A 62 -3.11 -13.13 2.45
N ARG A 63 -2.09 -13.50 1.67
CA ARG A 63 -2.04 -14.69 0.79
C ARG A 63 -0.91 -15.65 1.15
N ALA A 64 -0.26 -15.45 2.30
CA ALA A 64 0.94 -16.19 2.71
C ALA A 64 2.13 -16.05 1.74
N VAL A 65 2.19 -14.95 0.99
CA VAL A 65 3.31 -14.66 0.08
C VAL A 65 4.41 -13.92 0.84
N GLY A 66 5.44 -14.66 1.27
CA GLY A 66 6.58 -14.14 2.02
C GLY A 66 7.55 -13.31 1.16
N LEU A 67 8.47 -12.58 1.82
CA LEU A 67 9.51 -11.80 1.16
C LEU A 67 10.42 -12.68 0.27
N THR A 68 10.83 -13.84 0.79
CA THR A 68 11.68 -14.79 0.04
C THR A 68 11.00 -15.28 -1.24
N THR A 69 9.71 -15.62 -1.17
CA THR A 69 8.92 -16.01 -2.35
C THR A 69 8.84 -14.88 -3.38
N GLN A 70 8.67 -13.63 -2.92
CA GLN A 70 8.64 -12.47 -3.82
C GLN A 70 9.99 -12.24 -4.50
N GLU A 71 11.09 -12.40 -3.77
CA GLU A 71 12.45 -12.25 -4.31
C GLU A 71 12.78 -13.34 -5.34
N HIS A 72 12.40 -14.60 -5.07
CA HIS A 72 12.58 -15.71 -6.00
C HIS A 72 11.77 -15.49 -7.28
N MET A 73 10.49 -15.12 -7.14
CA MET A 73 9.61 -14.80 -8.26
C MET A 73 10.13 -13.61 -9.07
N ALA A 74 10.63 -12.57 -8.42
CA ALA A 74 11.18 -11.40 -9.10
C ALA A 74 12.44 -11.73 -9.91
N ARG A 75 13.31 -12.59 -9.37
CA ARG A 75 14.50 -13.07 -10.08
C ARG A 75 14.13 -13.90 -11.30
N TRP A 76 13.24 -14.87 -11.11
CA TRP A 76 12.76 -15.72 -12.20
C TRP A 76 12.04 -14.91 -13.29
N ALA A 77 11.20 -13.95 -12.91
CA ALA A 77 10.54 -13.04 -13.84
C ALA A 77 11.56 -12.26 -14.69
N ALA A 78 12.64 -11.76 -14.07
CA ALA A 78 13.70 -11.04 -14.77
C ALA A 78 14.46 -11.93 -15.77
N GLU A 79 14.74 -13.20 -15.41
CA GLU A 79 15.39 -14.17 -16.29
C GLU A 79 14.53 -14.54 -17.50
N GLN A 80 13.20 -14.60 -17.32
CA GLN A 80 12.23 -14.93 -18.37
C GLN A 80 11.72 -13.71 -19.16
N GLY A 81 12.12 -12.49 -18.77
CA GLY A 81 11.61 -11.25 -19.38
C GLY A 81 10.12 -10.99 -19.12
N LEU A 82 9.58 -11.52 -18.02
CA LEU A 82 8.18 -11.40 -17.61
C LEU A 82 7.97 -10.25 -16.62
N THR A 83 6.75 -9.72 -16.57
CA THR A 83 6.29 -8.89 -15.45
C THR A 83 6.08 -9.73 -14.20
N LEU A 84 6.09 -9.09 -13.03
CA LEU A 84 5.77 -9.78 -11.77
C LEU A 84 4.35 -10.35 -11.75
N LEU A 85 3.40 -9.69 -12.42
CA LEU A 85 2.03 -10.18 -12.53
C LEU A 85 1.97 -11.46 -13.40
N GLU A 86 2.63 -11.47 -14.55
CA GLU A 86 2.72 -12.66 -15.41
C GLU A 86 3.45 -13.81 -14.69
N ALA A 87 4.52 -13.49 -13.97
CA ALA A 87 5.24 -14.49 -13.19
C ALA A 87 4.39 -15.09 -12.08
N SER A 88 3.52 -14.28 -11.46
CA SER A 88 2.58 -14.78 -10.44
C SER A 88 1.51 -15.72 -11.02
N ALA A 89 1.16 -15.59 -12.29
CA ALA A 89 0.24 -16.50 -12.97
C ALA A 89 0.88 -17.86 -13.31
N ARG A 90 2.22 -17.91 -13.31
CA ARG A 90 3.06 -19.10 -13.57
C ARG A 90 3.85 -19.51 -12.32
N ALA A 91 3.29 -19.25 -11.14
CA ALA A 91 3.99 -19.42 -9.87
C ALA A 91 4.40 -20.89 -9.59
N ASP A 92 3.74 -21.84 -10.24
CA ASP A 92 4.05 -23.27 -10.25
C ASP A 92 5.33 -23.63 -11.03
N GLU A 93 5.78 -22.76 -11.92
CA GLU A 93 7.02 -22.92 -12.69
C GLU A 93 8.23 -22.23 -12.03
N VAL A 94 7.99 -21.46 -10.96
CA VAL A 94 9.05 -20.77 -10.21
C VAL A 94 9.83 -21.80 -9.39
N PRO A 95 11.17 -21.90 -9.57
CA PRO A 95 12.02 -22.87 -8.86
C PRO A 95 12.09 -22.69 -7.33
#